data_AF-R7C591-F1
#
_entry.id   AF-R7C591-F1
#
_cell.length_a   1.000
_cell.length_b   1.000
_cell.length_c   1.000
_cell.angle_alpha   90.00
_cell.angle_beta   90.00
_cell.angle_gamma   90.00
#
_symmetry.space_group_name_H-M   'P 1'
#
loop_
_entity.id
_entity.type
_entity.pdbx_description
1 polymer ?
#
loop_
_entity_poly.entity_id
_entity_poly.type
_entity_poly.pdbx_seq_one_letter_code
_entity_poly.pdbx_strand_id
1 'polypeptide(L)'
;MNILRIVPHYVTFILVLASLFLFDKKTFRTINFNLLIKFVCLFILVGDIAQIPWINSFLSHIISGREIGGGILVSQIVSNVPAAILLSKFTQNSTALLIGVNIGGLGTLIASMASMISLEYYKKNSAANSKNYIACFTKYNLIFLVLELVTAQLAGC
;
A
#
# COMPACT_ATOMS: atom_id res chain seq x y z
N MET A 1 -1.08 -16.03 -9.01
CA MET A 1 0.34 -15.61 -8.92
C MET A 1 0.86 -16.11 -7.58
N ASN A 2 1.58 -17.24 -7.56
CA ASN A 2 1.90 -17.98 -6.33
C ASN A 2 3.27 -17.62 -5.80
N ILE A 3 3.32 -16.96 -4.63
CA ILE A 3 4.57 -16.49 -4.01
C ILE A 3 5.45 -17.66 -3.56
N LEU A 4 4.83 -18.79 -3.16
CA LEU A 4 5.57 -19.99 -2.71
C LEU A 4 5.67 -21.09 -3.78
N ARG A 5 4.87 -21.06 -4.86
CA ARG A 5 4.76 -22.08 -5.93
C ARG A 5 4.61 -23.57 -5.51
N ILE A 6 4.70 -23.92 -4.23
CA ILE A 6 4.69 -25.29 -3.71
C ILE A 6 3.27 -25.81 -3.46
N VAL A 7 2.33 -24.93 -3.07
CA VAL A 7 0.96 -25.30 -2.67
C VAL A 7 -0.06 -24.42 -3.40
N PRO A 8 -1.16 -24.96 -3.94
CA PRO A 8 -2.19 -24.15 -4.59
C PRO A 8 -2.82 -23.13 -3.63
N HIS A 9 -3.09 -21.92 -4.13
CA HIS A 9 -3.58 -20.80 -3.33
C HIS A 9 -4.84 -21.10 -2.49
N TYR A 10 -5.79 -21.82 -3.09
CA TYR A 10 -7.03 -22.19 -2.42
C TYR A 10 -6.78 -23.14 -1.25
N VAL A 11 -5.80 -24.05 -1.38
CA VAL A 11 -5.40 -24.96 -0.30
C VAL A 11 -4.80 -24.17 0.85
N THR A 12 -3.87 -23.26 0.59
CA THR A 12 -3.28 -22.41 1.62
C THR A 12 -4.33 -21.54 2.31
N PHE A 13 -5.28 -20.98 1.56
CA PHE A 13 -6.38 -20.19 2.11
C PHE A 13 -7.27 -21.01 3.05
N ILE A 14 -7.69 -22.21 2.62
CA ILE A 14 -8.50 -23.12 3.43
C ILE A 14 -7.73 -23.56 4.68
N LEU A 15 -6.44 -23.87 4.56
CA LEU A 15 -5.59 -24.27 5.68
C LEU A 15 -5.44 -23.16 6.72
N VAL A 16 -5.22 -21.92 6.30
CA VAL A 16 -5.13 -20.76 7.21
C VAL A 16 -6.47 -20.50 7.90
N LEU A 17 -7.59 -20.59 7.18
CA LEU A 17 -8.92 -20.45 7.79
C LEU A 17 -9.21 -21.58 8.78
N ALA A 18 -8.91 -22.83 8.41
CA ALA A 18 -9.11 -23.98 9.27
C ALA A 18 -8.22 -23.91 10.52
N SER A 19 -6.96 -23.51 10.37
CA SER A 19 -6.04 -23.39 11.51
C SER A 19 -6.48 -22.27 12.47
N LEU A 20 -6.86 -21.09 11.95
CA LEU A 20 -7.40 -20.01 12.77
C LEU A 20 -8.70 -20.43 13.47
N PHE A 21 -9.59 -21.12 12.76
CA PHE A 21 -10.87 -21.58 13.33
C PHE A 21 -10.69 -22.66 14.41
N LEU A 22 -9.70 -23.54 14.27
CA LEU A 22 -9.46 -24.63 15.21
C LEU A 22 -8.61 -24.20 16.41
N PHE A 23 -7.56 -23.41 16.19
CA PHE A 23 -6.56 -23.09 17.21
C PHE A 23 -6.71 -21.68 17.82
N ASP A 24 -7.31 -20.71 17.11
CA ASP A 24 -7.44 -19.33 17.60
C ASP A 24 -8.77 -18.66 17.24
N LYS A 25 -9.86 -19.23 17.77
CA LYS A 25 -11.23 -18.71 17.60
C LYS A 25 -11.41 -17.27 18.10
N LYS A 26 -10.58 -16.83 19.06
CA LYS A 26 -10.63 -15.46 19.58
C LYS A 26 -10.14 -14.50 18.51
N THR A 27 -8.96 -14.76 17.92
CA THR A 27 -8.43 -13.95 16.82
C THR A 27 -9.35 -14.01 15.59
N PHE A 28 -9.91 -15.17 15.26
CA PHE A 28 -10.84 -15.28 14.13
C PHE A 28 -12.05 -14.33 14.24
N ARG A 29 -12.56 -14.10 15.47
CA ARG A 29 -13.68 -13.18 15.72
C ARG A 29 -13.29 -11.70 15.76
N THR A 30 -12.02 -11.38 15.97
CA THR A 30 -11.55 -9.98 16.01
C THR A 30 -11.08 -9.46 14.65
N ILE A 31 -11.03 -10.33 13.62
CA ILE A 31 -10.71 -9.95 12.24
C ILE A 31 -11.70 -8.91 11.75
N ASN A 32 -11.18 -7.78 11.27
CA ASN A 32 -11.99 -6.73 10.65
C ASN A 32 -12.26 -7.08 9.17
N PHE A 33 -13.26 -7.93 8.92
CA PHE A 33 -13.64 -8.34 7.57
C PHE A 33 -14.09 -7.16 6.69
N ASN A 34 -14.61 -6.08 7.28
CA ASN A 34 -14.97 -4.86 6.55
C ASN A 34 -13.73 -4.15 5.98
N LEU A 35 -12.59 -4.19 6.69
CA LEU A 35 -11.34 -3.69 6.14
C LEU A 35 -10.82 -4.59 5.02
N LEU A 36 -10.88 -5.91 5.22
CA LEU A 36 -10.41 -6.90 4.23
C LEU A 36 -11.18 -6.79 2.91
N ILE A 37 -12.51 -6.66 2.95
CA ILE A 37 -13.31 -6.51 1.72
C ILE A 37 -13.03 -5.19 1.00
N LYS A 38 -12.75 -4.10 1.73
CA LYS A 38 -12.30 -2.83 1.12
C LYS A 38 -10.98 -3.01 0.37
N PHE A 39 -10.03 -3.77 0.91
CA PHE A 39 -8.79 -4.10 0.21
C PHE A 39 -9.04 -4.89 -1.07
N VAL A 40 -9.92 -5.90 -1.03
CA VAL A 40 -10.28 -6.69 -2.21
C VAL A 40 -10.91 -5.78 -3.28
N CYS A 41 -11.91 -4.98 -2.91
CA CYS A 41 -12.56 -4.04 -3.83
C CYS A 41 -11.57 -3.02 -4.39
N LEU A 42 -10.67 -2.48 -3.56
CA LEU A 42 -9.63 -1.54 -3.98
C LEU A 42 -8.70 -2.16 -5.04
N PHE A 43 -8.26 -3.39 -4.84
CA PHE A 43 -7.37 -4.06 -5.80
C PHE A 43 -8.08 -4.40 -7.12
N ILE A 44 -9.34 -4.81 -7.08
CA ILE A 44 -10.15 -5.02 -8.29
C ILE A 44 -10.31 -3.70 -9.04
N LEU A 45 -10.77 -2.66 -8.34
CA LEU A 45 -11.06 -1.35 -8.93
C LEU A 45 -9.80 -0.70 -9.51
N VAL A 46 -8.68 -0.71 -8.79
CA VAL A 46 -7.40 -0.20 -9.30
C VAL A 46 -6.94 -1.01 -10.52
N GLY A 47 -7.13 -2.33 -10.48
CA GLY A 47 -6.83 -3.23 -11.60
C GLY A 47 -7.63 -2.93 -12.87
N ASP A 48 -8.92 -2.60 -12.72
CA ASP A 48 -9.82 -2.25 -13.82
C ASP A 48 -9.54 -0.84 -14.36
N ILE A 49 -9.35 0.14 -13.48
CA ILE A 49 -8.98 1.52 -13.84
C ILE A 49 -7.69 1.54 -14.68
N ALA A 50 -6.73 0.66 -14.38
CA ALA A 50 -5.49 0.51 -15.14
C ALA A 50 -5.68 0.14 -16.62
N GLN A 51 -6.82 -0.48 -16.96
CA GLN A 51 -7.13 -0.94 -18.31
C GLN A 51 -7.80 0.14 -19.16
N ILE A 52 -8.23 1.26 -18.54
CA ILE A 52 -8.79 2.40 -19.26
C ILE A 52 -7.68 3.01 -20.14
N PRO A 53 -7.84 3.11 -21.47
CA PRO A 53 -6.75 3.43 -22.40
C PRO A 53 -5.99 4.72 -22.09
N TRP A 54 -6.71 5.77 -21.70
CA TRP A 54 -6.13 7.07 -21.33
C TRP A 54 -5.29 6.97 -20.04
N ILE A 55 -5.76 6.23 -19.03
CA ILE A 55 -5.04 6.05 -17.75
C ILE A 55 -3.81 5.19 -17.98
N ASN A 56 -3.97 4.11 -18.74
CA ASN A 56 -2.89 3.23 -19.12
C ASN A 56 -1.73 3.99 -19.80
N SER A 57 -2.07 4.81 -20.80
CA SER A 57 -1.11 5.65 -21.53
C SER A 57 -0.45 6.68 -20.60
N PHE A 58 -1.24 7.33 -19.74
CA PHE A 58 -0.75 8.31 -18.78
C PHE A 58 0.24 7.72 -17.77
N LEU A 59 -0.11 6.58 -17.15
CA LEU A 59 0.75 5.88 -16.18
C LEU A 59 2.02 5.36 -16.83
N SER A 60 1.92 4.80 -18.05
CA SER A 60 3.09 4.37 -18.84
C SER A 60 4.03 5.55 -19.10
N HIS A 61 3.48 6.71 -19.47
CA HIS A 61 4.30 7.89 -19.72
C HIS A 61 4.96 8.40 -18.44
N ILE A 62 4.25 8.48 -17.32
CA ILE A 62 4.82 8.95 -16.05
C ILE A 62 5.98 8.05 -15.59
N ILE A 63 5.85 6.73 -15.77
CA ILE A 63 6.80 5.78 -15.18
C ILE A 63 8.02 5.48 -16.06
N SER A 64 7.91 5.62 -17.38
CA SER A 64 8.97 5.24 -18.32
C SER A 64 10.29 5.97 -18.04
N GLY A 65 11.26 5.26 -17.43
CA GLY A 65 12.55 5.80 -17.02
C GLY A 65 12.51 6.73 -15.79
N ARG A 66 11.39 6.75 -15.07
CA ARG A 66 11.13 7.58 -13.90
C ARG A 66 10.38 6.80 -12.82
N GLU A 67 10.73 5.54 -12.63
CA GLU A 67 10.02 4.61 -11.76
C GLU A 67 9.88 5.10 -10.33
N ILE A 68 10.95 5.69 -9.77
CA ILE A 68 10.93 6.25 -8.41
C ILE A 68 9.97 7.43 -8.34
N GLY A 69 10.12 8.43 -9.21
CA GLY A 69 9.28 9.63 -9.21
C GLY A 69 7.81 9.32 -9.49
N GLY A 70 7.53 8.48 -10.49
CA GLY A 70 6.19 8.01 -10.81
C GLY A 70 5.58 7.19 -9.68
N GLY A 71 6.36 6.30 -9.05
CA GLY A 71 5.97 5.53 -7.87
C GLY A 71 5.60 6.42 -6.69
N ILE A 72 6.41 7.44 -6.39
CA ILE A 72 6.12 8.42 -5.34
C ILE A 72 4.78 9.11 -5.61
N LEU A 73 4.61 9.71 -6.79
CA LEU A 73 3.41 10.49 -7.12
C LEU A 73 2.13 9.68 -7.05
N VAL A 74 2.13 8.48 -7.63
CA VAL A 74 0.93 7.62 -7.66
C VAL A 74 0.64 7.05 -6.27
N SER A 75 1.67 6.68 -5.49
CA SER A 75 1.50 6.17 -4.13
C SER A 75 0.86 7.18 -3.18
N GLN A 76 1.10 8.48 -3.35
CA GLN A 76 0.44 9.53 -2.55
C GLN A 76 -1.09 9.53 -2.66
N ILE A 77 -1.62 9.09 -3.81
CA ILE A 77 -3.05 9.16 -4.15
C ILE A 77 -3.72 7.80 -3.96
N VAL A 78 -3.09 6.74 -4.47
CA VAL A 78 -3.70 5.39 -4.55
C VAL A 78 -3.28 4.49 -3.39
N SER A 79 -2.32 4.93 -2.58
CA SER A 79 -1.62 4.17 -1.55
C SER A 79 -0.49 3.27 -2.08
N ASN A 80 0.51 3.03 -1.24
CA ASN A 80 1.72 2.27 -1.55
C ASN A 80 1.48 0.90 -2.21
N VAL A 81 0.67 0.03 -1.60
CA VAL A 81 0.45 -1.35 -2.11
C VAL A 81 -0.34 -1.35 -3.43
N PRO A 82 -1.50 -0.69 -3.56
CA PRO A 82 -2.22 -0.65 -4.83
C PRO A 82 -1.43 0.07 -5.93
N ALA A 83 -0.67 1.12 -5.60
CA ALA A 83 0.20 1.80 -6.57
C ALA A 83 1.28 0.86 -7.11
N ALA A 84 1.91 0.05 -6.25
CA ALA A 84 2.88 -0.96 -6.69
C ALA A 84 2.26 -1.96 -7.67
N ILE A 85 1.08 -2.50 -7.34
CA ILE A 85 0.36 -3.45 -8.19
C ILE A 85 -0.03 -2.81 -9.52
N LEU A 86 -0.56 -1.58 -9.48
CA LEU A 86 -0.97 -0.81 -10.66
C LEU A 86 0.21 -0.56 -11.60
N LEU A 87 1.29 -0.02 -11.06
CA LEU A 87 2.45 0.45 -11.82
C LEU A 87 3.37 -0.68 -12.28
N SER A 88 3.36 -1.83 -11.61
CA SER A 88 4.15 -3.01 -12.00
C SER A 88 3.82 -3.52 -13.40
N LYS A 89 2.65 -3.16 -13.95
CA LYS A 89 2.25 -3.49 -15.33
C LYS A 89 3.01 -2.67 -16.38
N PHE A 90 3.62 -1.55 -15.98
CA PHE A 90 4.19 -0.53 -16.87
C PHE A 90 5.71 -0.39 -16.77
N THR A 91 6.36 -1.13 -15.87
CA THR A 91 7.83 -1.15 -15.75
C THR A 91 8.34 -2.54 -15.37
N GLN A 92 9.55 -2.86 -15.83
CA GLN A 92 10.28 -4.07 -15.44
C GLN A 92 11.21 -3.81 -14.23
N ASN A 93 11.50 -2.54 -13.91
CA ASN A 93 12.36 -2.18 -12.80
C ASN A 93 11.58 -2.19 -11.48
N SER A 94 11.29 -3.41 -11.00
CA SER A 94 10.55 -3.66 -9.76
C SER A 94 11.21 -2.99 -8.55
N THR A 95 12.55 -2.95 -8.50
CA THR A 95 13.29 -2.36 -7.38
C THR A 95 13.05 -0.85 -7.29
N ALA A 96 13.25 -0.11 -8.39
CA ALA A 96 13.03 1.33 -8.42
C ALA A 96 11.56 1.68 -8.17
N LEU A 97 10.62 0.88 -8.71
CA LEU A 97 9.19 1.04 -8.42
C LEU A 97 8.89 0.88 -6.92
N LEU A 98 9.41 -0.18 -6.29
CA LEU A 98 9.18 -0.46 -4.87
C LEU A 98 9.78 0.62 -3.96
N ILE A 99 10.97 1.14 -4.31
CA ILE A 99 11.55 2.30 -3.64
C ILE A 99 10.60 3.50 -3.75
N GLY A 100 10.18 3.85 -4.97
CA GLY A 100 9.30 4.99 -5.21
C GLY A 100 7.97 4.92 -4.46
N VAL A 101 7.25 3.80 -4.54
CA VAL A 101 5.94 3.66 -3.87
C VAL A 101 6.05 3.61 -2.34
N ASN A 102 7.14 3.10 -1.78
CA ASN A 102 7.37 3.13 -0.34
C ASN A 102 7.69 4.54 0.17
N ILE A 103 8.57 5.27 -0.53
CA ILE A 103 8.84 6.69 -0.23
C ILE A 103 7.54 7.51 -0.34
N GLY A 104 6.77 7.27 -1.40
CA GLY A 104 5.46 7.91 -1.59
C GLY A 104 4.46 7.57 -0.48
N GLY A 105 4.53 6.38 0.11
CA GLY A 105 3.65 5.95 1.19
C GLY A 105 3.76 6.79 2.47
N LEU A 106 4.82 7.58 2.61
CA LEU A 106 5.05 8.45 3.77
C LEU A 106 4.28 9.78 3.65
N GLY A 107 3.95 10.29 2.46
CA GLY A 107 3.58 11.71 2.37
C GLY A 107 2.21 12.06 2.98
N THR A 108 1.18 11.25 2.76
CA THR A 108 -0.16 11.49 3.34
C THR A 108 -0.68 10.29 4.12
N LEU A 109 -1.67 10.52 4.98
CA LEU A 109 -2.38 9.44 5.68
C LEU A 109 -3.08 8.47 4.72
N ILE A 110 -3.46 8.93 3.52
CA ILE A 110 -4.12 8.11 2.49
C ILE A 110 -3.06 7.29 1.72
N ALA A 111 -1.85 7.83 1.59
CA ALA A 111 -0.73 7.19 0.89
C ALA A 111 -0.32 5.84 1.51
N SER A 112 -0.67 5.57 2.77
CA SER A 112 -0.38 4.29 3.40
C SER A 112 -1.59 3.76 4.16
N MET A 113 -2.03 2.57 3.79
CA MET A 113 -3.14 1.89 4.47
C MET A 113 -2.83 1.62 5.95
N ALA A 114 -1.56 1.38 6.30
CA ALA A 114 -1.15 1.23 7.70
C ALA A 114 -1.44 2.51 8.50
N SER A 115 -1.25 3.68 7.89
CA SER A 115 -1.51 4.99 8.49
C SER A 115 -2.99 5.28 8.68
N MET A 116 -3.85 4.81 7.76
CA MET A 116 -5.30 4.85 7.95
C MET A 116 -5.74 3.95 9.12
N ILE A 117 -5.21 2.73 9.20
CA ILE A 117 -5.53 1.78 10.28
C ILE A 117 -5.08 2.34 11.63
N SER A 118 -3.89 2.93 11.72
CA SER A 118 -3.39 3.52 12.96
C SER A 118 -4.23 4.71 13.41
N LEU A 119 -4.70 5.56 12.49
CA LEU A 119 -5.63 6.64 12.79
C LEU A 119 -6.99 6.11 13.27
N GLU A 120 -7.55 5.09 12.60
CA GLU A 120 -8.81 4.47 13.01
C GLU A 120 -8.70 3.88 14.42
N TYR A 121 -7.58 3.22 14.71
CA TYR A 121 -7.31 2.68 16.04
C TYR A 121 -7.16 3.79 17.09
N TYR A 122 -6.42 4.86 16.78
CA TYR A 122 -6.25 5.99 17.69
C TYR A 122 -7.57 6.68 18.02
N LYS A 123 -8.46 6.85 17.03
CA LYS A 123 -9.79 7.46 17.20
C LYS A 123 -10.73 6.67 18.11
N LYS A 124 -10.47 5.38 18.37
CA LYS A 124 -11.29 4.56 19.28
C LYS A 124 -11.04 4.87 20.76
N ASN A 125 -10.01 5.65 21.08
CA ASN A 125 -9.72 6.07 22.45
C ASN A 125 -10.56 7.31 22.84
N SER A 126 -11.23 7.28 23.99
CA SER A 126 -12.08 8.37 24.47
C SER A 126 -11.36 9.70 24.68
N ALA A 127 -10.03 9.68 24.87
CA ALA A 127 -9.19 10.88 24.99
C ALA A 127 -8.48 11.27 23.67
N ALA A 128 -8.89 10.72 22.53
CA ALA A 128 -8.18 10.91 21.27
C ALA A 128 -8.27 12.35 20.73
N ASN A 129 -7.11 12.98 20.49
CA ASN A 129 -7.02 14.23 19.76
C ASN A 129 -6.53 13.98 18.33
N SER A 130 -7.48 13.77 17.41
CA SER A 130 -7.17 13.45 16.01
C SER A 130 -6.31 14.53 15.33
N LYS A 131 -6.49 15.81 15.67
CA LYS A 131 -5.71 16.91 15.07
C LYS A 131 -4.23 16.81 15.44
N ASN A 132 -3.95 16.57 16.72
CA ASN A 132 -2.57 16.41 17.20
C ASN A 132 -1.92 15.15 16.63
N TYR A 133 -2.67 14.05 16.52
CA TYR A 133 -2.18 12.84 15.87
C TYR A 133 -1.79 13.11 14.41
N ILE A 134 -2.67 13.72 13.64
CA ILE A 134 -2.42 14.05 12.22
C ILE A 134 -1.21 14.99 12.11
N ALA A 135 -1.10 16.01 12.96
CA ALA A 135 0.03 16.93 12.95
C ALA A 135 1.38 16.23 13.25
N CYS A 136 1.44 15.41 14.30
CA CYS A 136 2.63 14.61 14.61
C CYS A 136 2.95 13.64 13.47
N PHE A 137 1.95 12.90 12.99
CA PHE A 137 2.09 11.97 11.88
C PHE A 137 2.70 12.66 10.66
N THR A 138 2.11 13.77 10.21
CA THR A 138 2.58 14.49 9.02
C THR A 138 3.99 15.01 9.23
N LYS A 139 4.32 15.56 10.41
CA LYS A 139 5.67 16.05 10.71
C LYS A 139 6.71 14.94 10.56
N TYR A 140 6.52 13.80 11.23
CA TYR A 140 7.50 12.71 11.20
C TYR A 140 7.60 12.10 9.80
N ASN A 141 6.49 11.84 9.13
CA ASN A 141 6.57 11.24 7.81
C ASN A 141 7.15 12.19 6.76
N LEU A 142 6.94 13.50 6.85
CA LEU A 142 7.57 14.44 5.92
C LEU A 142 9.09 14.49 6.14
N ILE A 143 9.56 14.41 7.40
CA ILE A 143 10.98 14.27 7.70
C ILE A 143 11.55 12.99 7.08
N PHE A 144 10.91 11.84 7.29
CA PHE A 144 11.36 10.57 6.70
C PHE A 144 11.26 10.56 5.18
N LEU A 145 10.23 11.19 4.59
CA LEU A 145 10.07 11.29 3.14
C LEU A 145 11.23 12.06 2.51
N VAL A 146 11.63 13.19 3.10
CA VAL A 146 12.78 13.97 2.63
C VAL A 146 14.08 13.18 2.82
N LEU A 147 14.26 12.53 3.98
CA LEU A 147 15.44 11.73 4.27
C LEU A 147 15.60 10.60 3.24
N GLU A 148 14.54 9.81 3.03
CA GLU A 148 14.53 8.67 2.12
C GLU A 148 14.72 9.10 0.65
N LEU A 149 14.14 10.24 0.26
CA LEU A 149 14.33 10.82 -1.07
C LEU A 149 15.80 11.20 -1.30
N VAL A 150 16.43 11.86 -0.33
CA VAL A 150 17.86 12.22 -0.40
C VAL A 150 18.72 10.96 -0.46
N THR A 151 18.45 9.95 0.36
CA THR A 151 19.21 8.69 0.32
C THR A 151 19.05 7.94 -0.99
N ALA A 152 17.85 7.95 -1.59
CA ALA A 152 17.63 7.34 -2.91
C ALA A 152 18.48 8.02 -4.00
N GLN A 153 18.55 9.35 -3.97
CA GLN A 153 19.40 10.12 -4.89
C GLN A 153 20.89 9.84 -4.67
N LEU A 154 21.34 9.77 -3.41
CA LEU A 154 22.74 9.48 -3.08
C LEU A 154 23.16 8.05 -3.45
N ALA A 155 22.23 7.10 -3.41
CA ALA A 155 22.45 5.72 -3.82
C ALA A 155 22.49 5.53 -5.35
N GLY A 156 22.31 6.60 -6.13
CA GLY A 156 22.28 6.54 -7.60
C GLY A 156 21.08 5.77 -8.15
N CYS A 157 19.99 5.70 -7.37
CA CYS A 157 18.72 5.08 -7.76
C CYS A 157 17.79 6.11 -8.41
#